data_AF-A0AAN6NHH5-F1
#
_entry.id   AF-A0AAN6NHH5-F1
#
_cell.length_a   1.000
_cell.length_b   1.000
_cell.length_c   1.000
_cell.angle_alpha   90.00
_cell.angle_beta   90.00
_cell.angle_gamma   90.00
#
_symmetry.space_group_name_H-M   'P 1'
#
loop_
_entity.id
_entity.type
_entity.pdbx_description
1 polymer ?
#
loop_
_entity_poly.entity_id
_entity_poly.type
_entity_poly.pdbx_seq_one_letter_code
_entity_poly.pdbx_strand_id
1 'polypeptide(L)'
;MSFTVLNDTEIRSLLESLALDELEGFRAELKSALHEYSTGTQSVQSGLIHQPERTSVHSNATGATTLFMPSASPVGHGVKVVTLSSAPNQTDDGTKPVIKPTGAITLFSPSGSPLGVLHASTLTAFRTALASLCLVHKRDTVKTLTVFGSGEQAYWHIRLTLLLRGSTIKQVNIINRRFSEAPKSLLRRIYSVPQVMKDREGWTDCVFGVLTPGYGEYDRLLREQVRQADVIVCCTPSTAPLFDASILTSHEGRRKGRLLVAVGSYTPSMRELPVEVIHQAIKHSSSHEGGHRHFHKHAQEGGVIIVDTLDGALKEAGELIDAGVDARQLVELGELVMLHRIKQSEQEQQEISSETVTDTVTDTASSELLLEKLDINLTGEGSSSSSMSSVFGFSSSSNRTQSPGRERRASSSSSSHGSSTTTTEQKKQTKKKAQKEDQLSRWLQNGNVIYKSVGLGLMDLSVGLHMIRFAKEKGVGSHIEGF
;
A
#
# COMPACT_ATOMS: atom_id res chain seq x y z
N MET A 1 31.12 -3.23 15.15
CA MET A 1 29.64 -3.13 15.06
C MET A 1 29.08 -4.41 15.65
N SER A 2 28.04 -4.32 16.48
CA SER A 2 27.39 -5.50 17.05
C SER A 2 26.26 -6.01 16.18
N PHE A 3 26.23 -7.34 15.99
CA PHE A 3 25.14 -8.05 15.33
C PHE A 3 23.96 -8.19 16.29
N THR A 4 22.76 -7.84 15.83
CA THR A 4 21.56 -7.76 16.68
C THR A 4 20.67 -8.97 16.46
N VAL A 5 20.27 -9.64 17.54
CA VAL A 5 19.30 -10.74 17.51
C VAL A 5 18.03 -10.28 18.23
N LEU A 6 16.90 -10.34 17.53
CA LEU A 6 15.58 -10.01 18.08
C LEU A 6 14.64 -11.21 17.97
N ASN A 7 14.17 -11.71 19.12
CA ASN A 7 13.15 -12.73 19.16
C ASN A 7 11.74 -12.14 18.99
N ASP A 8 10.75 -13.00 18.75
CA ASP A 8 9.38 -12.57 18.45
C ASP A 8 8.71 -11.82 19.62
N THR A 9 9.03 -12.19 20.86
CA THR A 9 8.46 -11.55 22.06
C THR A 9 9.01 -10.15 22.27
N GLU A 10 10.31 -9.96 22.04
CA GLU A 10 10.96 -8.64 22.06
C GLU A 10 10.36 -7.72 20.98
N ILE A 11 10.29 -8.20 19.74
CA ILE A 11 9.68 -7.46 18.62
C ILE A 11 8.23 -7.09 18.95
N ARG A 12 7.44 -8.04 19.47
CA ARG A 12 6.06 -7.80 19.86
C ARG A 12 5.94 -6.74 20.94
N SER A 13 6.72 -6.85 22.01
CA SER A 13 6.70 -5.89 23.13
C SER A 13 7.02 -4.46 22.66
N LEU A 14 8.07 -4.32 21.84
CA LEU A 14 8.47 -3.05 21.24
C LEU A 14 7.35 -2.45 20.38
N LEU A 15 6.73 -3.26 19.51
CA LEU A 15 5.72 -2.78 18.58
C LEU A 15 4.36 -2.52 19.24
N GLU A 16 3.99 -3.27 20.27
CA GLU A 16 2.71 -3.07 20.97
C GLU A 16 2.70 -1.77 21.78
N SER A 17 3.88 -1.39 22.31
CA SER A 17 4.09 -0.22 23.16
C SER A 17 4.34 1.09 22.40
N LEU A 18 4.35 1.06 21.06
CA LEU A 18 4.61 2.25 20.23
C LEU A 18 3.74 3.44 20.63
N ALA A 19 4.38 4.61 20.69
CA ALA A 19 3.71 5.89 20.62
C ALA A 19 3.42 6.29 19.16
N LEU A 20 2.59 7.32 18.96
CA LEU A 20 2.13 7.72 17.62
C LEU A 20 3.28 8.27 16.75
N ASP A 21 4.21 9.00 17.36
CA ASP A 21 5.43 9.52 16.73
C ASP A 21 6.39 8.39 16.31
N GLU A 22 6.55 7.37 17.15
CA GLU A 22 7.36 6.20 16.81
C GLU A 22 6.74 5.41 15.66
N LEU A 23 5.41 5.21 15.68
CA LEU A 23 4.68 4.61 14.56
C LEU A 23 4.87 5.44 13.27
N GLU A 24 4.84 6.76 13.36
CA GLU A 24 5.07 7.65 12.22
C GLU A 24 6.50 7.50 11.67
N GLY A 25 7.50 7.30 12.53
CA GLY A 25 8.87 6.98 12.12
C GLY A 25 8.94 5.70 11.27
N PHE A 26 8.35 4.61 11.73
CA PHE A 26 8.24 3.37 10.95
C PHE A 26 7.51 3.60 9.62
N ARG A 27 6.39 4.34 9.65
CA ARG A 27 5.57 4.62 8.47
C ARG A 27 6.32 5.45 7.44
N ALA A 28 7.07 6.46 7.87
CA ALA A 28 7.85 7.34 7.01
C ALA A 28 8.94 6.57 6.26
N GLU A 29 9.64 5.67 6.96
CA GLU A 29 10.68 4.80 6.38
C GLU A 29 10.10 3.86 5.32
N LEU A 30 9.02 3.14 5.66
CA LEU A 30 8.35 2.27 4.69
C LEU A 30 7.82 3.05 3.48
N LYS A 31 7.23 4.22 3.72
CA LYS A 31 6.71 5.11 2.69
C LYS A 31 7.81 5.62 1.75
N SER A 32 8.98 5.99 2.27
CA SER A 32 10.12 6.43 1.45
C SER A 32 10.61 5.28 0.56
N ALA A 33 10.82 4.10 1.15
CA ALA A 33 11.29 2.93 0.41
C ALA A 33 10.32 2.52 -0.72
N LEU A 34 9.01 2.49 -0.45
CA LEU A 34 8.00 2.19 -1.47
C LEU A 34 7.97 3.26 -2.57
N HIS A 35 8.10 4.53 -2.21
CA HIS A 35 8.12 5.61 -3.20
C HIS A 35 9.34 5.54 -4.13
N GLU A 36 10.52 5.30 -3.57
CA GLU A 36 11.75 5.09 -4.34
C GLU A 36 11.63 3.89 -5.26
N TYR A 37 11.02 2.79 -4.78
CA TYR A 37 10.76 1.61 -5.61
C TYR A 37 9.82 1.91 -6.79
N SER A 38 8.74 2.65 -6.56
CA SER A 38 7.75 2.94 -7.60
C SER A 38 8.17 4.01 -8.60
N THR A 39 9.06 4.93 -8.21
CA THR A 39 9.50 6.05 -9.07
C THR A 39 10.91 5.88 -9.64
N GLY A 40 11.69 4.94 -9.10
CA GLY A 40 13.00 4.61 -9.64
C GLY A 40 12.87 4.11 -11.06
N THR A 41 13.57 4.73 -12.01
CA THR A 41 13.65 4.24 -13.39
C THR A 41 14.12 2.80 -13.35
N GLN A 42 13.22 1.86 -13.69
CA GLN A 42 13.39 0.41 -13.65
C GLN A 42 14.43 -0.10 -14.68
N SER A 43 15.52 0.62 -14.91
CA SER A 43 16.67 0.08 -15.62
C SER A 43 17.46 -0.77 -14.62
N VAL A 44 17.44 -2.08 -14.82
CA VAL A 44 18.29 -3.06 -14.10
C VAL A 44 19.77 -2.66 -14.18
N GLN A 45 20.16 -1.83 -15.16
CA GLN A 45 21.51 -1.30 -15.33
C GLN A 45 21.88 -0.14 -14.39
N SER A 46 20.92 0.53 -13.75
CA SER A 46 21.19 1.56 -12.71
C SER A 46 20.42 1.33 -11.40
N GLY A 47 19.72 0.20 -11.26
CA GLY A 47 18.68 -0.03 -10.25
C GLY A 47 19.21 -0.04 -8.82
N LEU A 48 18.99 1.06 -8.11
CA LEU A 48 19.29 1.22 -6.68
C LEU A 48 18.53 0.20 -5.81
N ILE A 49 17.35 -0.27 -6.25
CA ILE A 49 16.52 -1.25 -5.56
C ILE A 49 16.34 -2.49 -6.44
N HIS A 50 16.58 -3.66 -5.88
CA HIS A 50 16.44 -4.94 -6.57
C HIS A 50 15.58 -5.90 -5.73
N GLN A 51 14.50 -6.40 -6.34
CA GLN A 51 13.50 -7.27 -5.73
C GLN A 51 13.35 -8.55 -6.57
N PRO A 52 14.23 -9.55 -6.39
CA PRO A 52 14.10 -10.82 -7.10
C PRO A 52 12.78 -11.53 -6.76
N GLU A 53 12.35 -12.41 -7.66
CA GLU A 53 11.23 -13.31 -7.38
C GLU A 53 11.53 -14.20 -6.17
N ARG A 54 10.48 -14.51 -5.40
CA ARG A 54 10.60 -15.45 -4.28
C ARG A 54 11.08 -16.80 -4.80
N THR A 55 12.05 -17.39 -4.11
CA THR A 55 12.48 -18.76 -4.39
C THR A 55 11.79 -19.71 -3.41
N SER A 56 11.26 -20.83 -3.89
CA SER A 56 10.61 -21.83 -3.05
C SER A 56 11.34 -23.16 -3.06
N VAL A 57 11.49 -23.78 -1.90
CA VAL A 57 11.97 -25.15 -1.74
C VAL A 57 10.89 -25.99 -1.07
N HIS A 58 10.50 -27.08 -1.71
CA HIS A 58 9.51 -28.02 -1.19
C HIS A 58 10.19 -29.26 -0.59
N SER A 59 9.76 -29.66 0.60
CA SER A 59 10.19 -30.89 1.25
C SER A 59 9.08 -31.94 1.15
N ASN A 60 9.29 -32.96 0.33
CA ASN A 60 8.37 -34.10 0.22
C ASN A 60 8.21 -34.83 1.56
N ALA A 61 9.30 -34.92 2.34
CA ALA A 61 9.35 -35.61 3.62
C ALA A 61 8.40 -34.97 4.65
N THR A 62 8.46 -33.65 4.79
CA THR A 62 7.66 -32.92 5.78
C THR A 62 6.39 -32.30 5.20
N GLY A 63 6.24 -32.24 3.87
CA GLY A 63 5.19 -31.46 3.20
C GLY A 63 5.36 -29.94 3.37
N ALA A 64 6.51 -29.49 3.88
CA ALA A 64 6.80 -28.08 4.11
C ALA A 64 7.23 -27.40 2.81
N THR A 65 6.87 -26.13 2.68
CA THR A 65 7.42 -25.22 1.68
C THR A 65 8.15 -24.11 2.39
N THR A 66 9.42 -23.92 2.06
CA THR A 66 10.25 -22.81 2.52
C THR A 66 10.39 -21.79 1.41
N LEU A 67 10.06 -20.53 1.70
CA LEU A 67 10.18 -19.41 0.79
C LEU A 67 11.35 -18.52 1.21
N PHE A 68 12.16 -18.13 0.24
CA PHE A 68 13.25 -17.18 0.35
C PHE A 68 12.86 -15.92 -0.41
N MET A 69 12.84 -14.78 0.29
CA MET A 69 12.46 -13.48 -0.26
C MET A 69 13.62 -12.51 -0.08
N PRO A 70 14.59 -12.50 -1.03
CA PRO A 70 15.70 -11.55 -1.01
C PRO A 70 15.24 -10.14 -1.42
N SER A 71 15.96 -9.13 -0.94
CA SER A 71 15.74 -7.73 -1.26
C SER A 71 17.05 -6.97 -1.12
N ALA A 72 17.34 -6.07 -2.06
CA ALA A 72 18.46 -5.15 -1.97
C ALA A 72 18.00 -3.71 -2.26
N SER A 73 18.61 -2.76 -1.56
CA SER A 73 18.38 -1.32 -1.71
C SER A 73 19.65 -0.56 -1.32
N PRO A 74 19.75 0.76 -1.53
CA PRO A 74 20.95 1.52 -1.18
C PRO A 74 21.27 1.50 0.31
N VAL A 75 20.26 1.26 1.17
CA VAL A 75 20.41 1.20 2.62
C VAL A 75 20.86 -0.17 3.14
N GLY A 76 20.88 -1.20 2.28
CA GLY A 76 21.38 -2.53 2.65
C GLY A 76 20.69 -3.68 1.92
N HIS A 77 20.92 -4.87 2.45
CA HIS A 77 20.41 -6.13 1.90
C HIS A 77 19.63 -6.89 2.95
N GLY A 78 18.64 -7.67 2.52
CA GLY A 78 17.85 -8.49 3.40
C GLY A 78 17.37 -9.76 2.73
N VAL A 79 17.19 -10.81 3.52
CA VAL A 79 16.48 -12.02 3.09
C VAL A 79 15.53 -12.47 4.18
N LYS A 80 14.27 -12.63 3.81
CA LYS A 80 13.31 -13.33 4.66
C LYS A 80 13.25 -14.79 4.26
N VAL A 81 13.38 -15.67 5.25
CA VAL A 81 13.16 -17.11 5.09
C VAL A 81 11.94 -17.48 5.91
N VAL A 82 10.91 -18.05 5.28
CA VAL A 82 9.67 -18.48 5.96
C VAL A 82 9.29 -19.88 5.53
N THR A 83 8.97 -20.74 6.49
CA THR A 83 8.51 -22.10 6.26
C THR A 83 7.06 -22.24 6.68
N LEU A 84 6.25 -22.89 5.84
CA LEU A 84 4.83 -23.13 6.04
C LEU A 84 4.45 -24.51 5.47
N SER A 85 3.35 -25.09 5.93
CA SER A 85 2.78 -26.27 5.27
C SER A 85 2.31 -25.90 3.86
N SER A 86 2.48 -26.83 2.91
CA SER A 86 1.91 -26.68 1.57
C SER A 86 0.40 -26.46 1.60
N ALA A 87 -0.10 -25.79 0.55
CA ALA A 87 -1.49 -25.40 0.40
C ALA A 87 -2.49 -26.55 0.68
N PRO A 88 -3.71 -26.22 1.17
CA PRO A 88 -4.73 -27.19 1.61
C PRO A 88 -5.24 -28.19 0.56
N ASN A 89 -4.74 -28.15 -0.68
CA ASN A 89 -5.11 -29.05 -1.78
C ASN A 89 -4.21 -30.30 -1.87
N GLN A 90 -3.16 -30.42 -1.05
CA GLN A 90 -2.50 -31.72 -0.89
C GLN A 90 -3.34 -32.56 0.06
N THR A 91 -3.77 -33.73 -0.40
CA THR A 91 -4.49 -34.74 0.39
C THR A 91 -3.79 -34.91 1.74
N ASP A 92 -4.41 -34.36 2.78
CA ASP A 92 -3.92 -34.46 4.15
C ASP A 92 -4.10 -35.92 4.58
N ASP A 93 -3.03 -36.70 4.50
CA ASP A 93 -2.96 -38.07 5.01
C ASP A 93 -3.01 -38.10 6.56
N GLY A 94 -3.20 -36.94 7.21
CA GLY A 94 -3.29 -36.79 8.67
C GLY A 94 -1.99 -37.08 9.42
N THR A 95 -0.94 -37.48 8.69
CA THR A 95 0.35 -37.95 9.23
C THR A 95 1.38 -36.83 9.36
N LYS A 96 1.19 -35.68 8.71
CA LYS A 96 2.18 -34.59 8.66
C LYS A 96 1.78 -33.40 9.55
N PRO A 97 2.71 -32.81 10.31
CA PRO A 97 2.40 -31.67 11.18
C PRO A 97 2.05 -30.42 10.38
N VAL A 98 0.99 -29.71 10.81
CA VAL A 98 0.64 -28.39 10.27
C VAL A 98 1.63 -27.35 10.80
N ILE A 99 2.48 -26.84 9.91
CA ILE A 99 3.49 -25.82 10.18
C ILE A 99 2.83 -24.46 10.05
N LYS A 100 2.65 -23.78 11.19
CA LYS A 100 2.31 -22.35 11.20
C LYS A 100 3.47 -21.58 10.55
N PRO A 101 3.21 -20.60 9.66
CA PRO A 101 4.26 -19.81 9.04
C PRO A 101 5.23 -19.24 10.09
N THR A 102 6.48 -19.67 10.03
CA THR A 102 7.55 -19.27 10.95
C THR A 102 8.84 -19.07 10.18
N GLY A 103 9.71 -18.19 10.67
CA GLY A 103 10.87 -17.77 9.90
C GLY A 103 11.69 -16.67 10.53
N ALA A 104 12.70 -16.22 9.79
CA ALA A 104 13.60 -15.16 10.20
C ALA A 104 13.88 -14.20 9.03
N ILE A 105 14.26 -12.98 9.37
CA ILE A 105 14.73 -11.95 8.45
C ILE A 105 16.17 -11.64 8.83
N THR A 106 17.10 -11.88 7.91
CA THR A 106 18.51 -11.54 8.09
C THR A 106 18.82 -10.27 7.30
N LEU A 107 19.49 -9.32 7.95
CA LEU A 107 19.77 -7.99 7.41
C LEU A 107 21.27 -7.73 7.37
N PHE A 108 21.69 -7.05 6.31
CA PHE A 108 23.08 -6.69 6.04
C PHE A 108 23.17 -5.22 5.65
N SER A 109 24.33 -4.63 5.91
CA SER A 109 24.65 -3.26 5.50
C SER A 109 24.81 -3.17 3.97
N PRO A 110 24.95 -1.95 3.42
CA PRO A 110 25.28 -1.76 2.02
C PRO A 110 26.61 -2.40 1.60
N SER A 111 27.57 -2.53 2.53
CA SER A 111 28.84 -3.20 2.26
C SER A 111 28.80 -4.72 2.45
N GLY A 112 27.64 -5.27 2.82
CA GLY A 112 27.44 -6.70 3.03
C GLY A 112 27.78 -7.19 4.44
N SER A 113 28.18 -6.30 5.37
CA SER A 113 28.41 -6.71 6.75
C SER A 113 27.09 -7.08 7.45
N PRO A 114 27.03 -8.16 8.22
CA PRO A 114 25.81 -8.60 8.88
C PRO A 114 25.40 -7.60 9.99
N LEU A 115 24.12 -7.23 10.01
CA LEU A 115 23.56 -6.26 10.97
C LEU A 115 22.69 -6.94 12.03
N GLY A 116 21.91 -7.94 11.64
CA GLY A 116 21.09 -8.68 12.59
C GLY A 116 20.19 -9.74 11.96
N VAL A 117 19.57 -10.51 12.86
CA VAL A 117 18.52 -11.48 12.53
C VAL A 117 17.31 -11.23 13.42
N LEU A 118 16.13 -11.17 12.80
CA LEU A 118 14.87 -10.86 13.44
C LEU A 118 13.89 -12.01 13.21
N HIS A 119 13.11 -12.37 14.23
CA HIS A 119 12.01 -13.29 14.03
C HIS A 119 10.96 -12.69 13.07
N ALA A 120 10.50 -13.47 12.09
CA ALA A 120 9.72 -12.93 10.97
C ALA A 120 8.22 -12.78 11.26
N SER A 121 7.66 -13.48 12.26
CA SER A 121 6.20 -13.59 12.45
C SER A 121 5.55 -12.23 12.73
N THR A 122 5.86 -11.63 13.89
CA THR A 122 5.29 -10.33 14.29
C THR A 122 5.69 -9.22 13.32
N LEU A 123 6.96 -9.18 12.90
CA LEU A 123 7.47 -8.13 12.02
C LEU A 123 6.79 -8.15 10.64
N THR A 124 6.55 -9.33 10.05
CA THR A 124 5.84 -9.47 8.77
C THR A 124 4.40 -8.98 8.89
N ALA A 125 3.70 -9.31 9.96
CA ALA A 125 2.33 -8.84 10.16
C ALA A 125 2.28 -7.32 10.37
N PHE A 126 3.18 -6.78 11.20
CA PHE A 126 3.31 -5.35 11.44
C PHE A 126 3.61 -4.57 10.16
N ARG A 127 4.64 -4.94 9.39
CA ARG A 127 5.01 -4.23 8.14
C ARG A 127 3.89 -4.26 7.10
N THR A 128 3.08 -5.31 7.09
CA THR A 128 1.96 -5.45 6.14
C THR A 128 0.81 -4.53 6.55
N ALA A 129 0.49 -4.50 7.84
CA ALA A 129 -0.45 -3.55 8.42
C ALA A 129 0.02 -2.11 8.24
N LEU A 130 1.32 -1.85 8.34
CA LEU A 130 1.89 -0.51 8.16
C LEU A 130 1.74 0.02 6.72
N ALA A 131 1.85 -0.85 5.71
CA ALA A 131 1.59 -0.47 4.32
C ALA A 131 0.13 -0.07 4.10
N SER A 132 -0.82 -0.88 4.57
CA SER A 132 -2.23 -0.53 4.46
C SER A 132 -2.61 0.69 5.32
N LEU A 133 -1.90 0.91 6.44
CA LEU A 133 -2.04 2.08 7.29
C LEU A 133 -1.74 3.38 6.53
N CYS A 134 -0.84 3.37 5.54
CA CYS A 134 -0.60 4.54 4.69
C CYS A 134 -1.88 5.02 3.96
N LEU A 135 -2.80 4.10 3.63
CA LEU A 135 -4.09 4.42 3.02
C LEU A 135 -5.16 4.74 4.07
N VAL A 136 -5.15 4.06 5.23
CA VAL A 136 -6.02 4.40 6.37
C VAL A 136 -5.77 5.84 6.83
N HIS A 137 -4.51 6.26 6.86
CA HIS A 137 -4.11 7.63 7.18
C HIS A 137 -4.70 8.68 6.23
N LYS A 138 -4.96 8.31 4.97
CA LYS A 138 -5.60 9.19 3.98
C LYS A 138 -7.11 9.28 4.11
N ARG A 139 -7.77 8.43 4.90
CA ARG A 139 -9.24 8.46 5.06
C ARG A 139 -9.70 9.65 5.90
N ASP A 140 -10.74 10.35 5.50
CA ASP A 140 -11.28 11.48 6.29
C ASP A 140 -11.89 10.98 7.60
N THR A 141 -12.66 9.89 7.54
CA THR A 141 -13.31 9.29 8.72
C THR A 141 -13.20 7.78 8.71
N VAL A 142 -12.89 7.20 9.88
CA VAL A 142 -12.93 5.76 10.13
C VAL A 142 -13.66 5.54 11.45
N LYS A 143 -14.92 5.10 11.38
CA LYS A 143 -15.77 4.81 12.55
C LYS A 143 -15.96 3.31 12.75
N THR A 144 -16.06 2.56 11.65
CA THR A 144 -16.28 1.11 11.68
C THR A 144 -15.19 0.40 10.90
N LEU A 145 -14.46 -0.49 11.58
CA LEU A 145 -13.48 -1.39 10.99
C LEU A 145 -14.06 -2.81 10.97
N THR A 146 -14.09 -3.47 9.81
CA THR A 146 -14.50 -4.87 9.69
C THR A 146 -13.30 -5.70 9.22
N VAL A 147 -12.96 -6.75 9.94
CA VAL A 147 -11.78 -7.60 9.69
C VAL A 147 -12.20 -9.05 9.52
N PHE A 148 -11.84 -9.64 8.40
CA PHE A 148 -11.98 -11.07 8.16
C PHE A 148 -10.71 -11.80 8.57
N GLY A 149 -10.88 -12.84 9.40
CA GLY A 149 -9.79 -13.60 9.98
C GLY A 149 -9.41 -13.13 11.38
N SER A 150 -8.67 -13.98 12.09
CA SER A 150 -8.33 -13.74 13.50
C SER A 150 -6.89 -14.14 13.85
N GLY A 151 -5.98 -14.10 12.86
CA GLY A 151 -4.55 -14.39 13.02
C GLY A 151 -3.71 -13.14 13.30
N GLU A 152 -2.39 -13.29 13.21
CA GLU A 152 -1.43 -12.21 13.49
C GLU A 152 -1.64 -10.99 12.58
N GLN A 153 -1.97 -11.21 11.30
CA GLN A 153 -2.31 -10.14 10.36
C GLN A 153 -3.53 -9.33 10.82
N ALA A 154 -4.61 -10.01 11.22
CA ALA A 154 -5.81 -9.34 11.72
C ALA A 154 -5.52 -8.51 12.97
N TYR A 155 -4.73 -9.04 13.91
CA TYR A 155 -4.33 -8.32 15.11
C TYR A 155 -3.59 -7.02 14.79
N TRP A 156 -2.54 -7.06 13.96
CA TRP A 156 -1.75 -5.86 13.67
C TRP A 156 -2.53 -4.83 12.86
N HIS A 157 -3.38 -5.25 11.92
CA HIS A 157 -4.24 -4.30 11.20
C HIS A 157 -5.22 -3.59 12.15
N ILE A 158 -5.81 -4.30 13.12
CA ILE A 158 -6.66 -3.68 14.15
C ILE A 158 -5.82 -2.75 15.04
N ARG A 159 -4.71 -3.25 15.59
CA ARG A 159 -3.86 -2.53 16.56
C ARG A 159 -3.33 -1.22 15.99
N LEU A 160 -2.81 -1.20 14.76
CA LEU A 160 -2.27 0.01 14.13
C LEU A 160 -3.38 0.98 13.71
N THR A 161 -4.52 0.47 13.27
CA THR A 161 -5.67 1.31 12.94
C THR A 161 -6.23 2.00 14.20
N LEU A 162 -6.28 1.30 15.33
CA LEU A 162 -6.63 1.90 16.64
C LEU A 162 -5.56 2.88 17.14
N LEU A 163 -4.28 2.58 16.98
CA LEU A 163 -3.18 3.50 17.35
C LEU A 163 -3.29 4.83 16.58
N LEU A 164 -3.61 4.76 15.29
CA LEU A 164 -3.70 5.94 14.42
C LEU A 164 -5.05 6.68 14.50
N ARG A 165 -6.16 5.95 14.67
CA ARG A 165 -7.53 6.47 14.50
C ARG A 165 -8.48 6.10 15.64
N GLY A 166 -7.96 5.69 16.80
CA GLY A 166 -8.76 5.20 17.91
C GLY A 166 -9.86 6.18 18.35
N SER A 167 -9.55 7.48 18.40
CA SER A 167 -10.50 8.55 18.74
C SER A 167 -11.76 8.59 17.86
N THR A 168 -11.67 8.16 16.59
CA THR A 168 -12.81 8.15 15.66
C THR A 168 -13.50 6.80 15.57
N ILE A 169 -12.79 5.70 15.85
CA ILE A 169 -13.32 4.34 15.74
C ILE A 169 -14.29 4.06 16.89
N LYS A 170 -15.46 3.54 16.55
CA LYS A 170 -16.52 3.18 17.50
C LYS A 170 -16.80 1.69 17.52
N GLN A 171 -16.57 1.00 16.40
CA GLN A 171 -16.87 -0.42 16.25
C GLN A 171 -15.75 -1.14 15.47
N VAL A 172 -15.32 -2.28 16.01
CA VAL A 172 -14.48 -3.26 15.31
C VAL A 172 -15.23 -4.59 15.22
N ASN A 173 -15.48 -5.05 13.99
CA ASN A 173 -16.14 -6.33 13.72
C ASN A 173 -15.09 -7.34 13.25
N ILE A 174 -15.01 -8.50 13.91
CA ILE A 174 -14.12 -9.59 13.55
C ILE A 174 -14.97 -10.74 13.01
N ILE A 175 -14.81 -11.08 11.74
CA ILE A 175 -15.57 -12.13 11.06
C ILE A 175 -14.66 -13.32 10.86
N ASN A 176 -15.02 -14.48 11.42
CA ASN A 176 -14.21 -15.69 11.32
C ASN A 176 -15.03 -16.91 10.92
N ARG A 177 -14.44 -17.82 10.16
CA ARG A 177 -15.13 -19.03 9.66
C ARG A 177 -15.58 -19.98 10.76
N ARG A 178 -14.87 -20.00 11.89
CA ARG A 178 -15.15 -20.87 13.05
C ARG A 178 -14.98 -20.10 14.35
N PHE A 179 -15.83 -20.37 15.32
CA PHE A 179 -15.61 -19.91 16.69
C PHE A 179 -14.62 -20.85 17.39
N SER A 180 -13.33 -20.57 17.24
CA SER A 180 -12.21 -21.35 17.81
C SER A 180 -11.44 -20.53 18.86
N GLU A 181 -10.32 -21.06 19.37
CA GLU A 181 -9.45 -20.30 20.26
C GLU A 181 -8.79 -19.09 19.59
N ALA A 182 -8.67 -19.05 18.26
CA ALA A 182 -8.03 -17.95 17.54
C ALA A 182 -8.74 -16.59 17.74
N PRO A 183 -10.05 -16.43 17.45
CA PRO A 183 -10.75 -15.16 17.71
C PRO A 183 -10.78 -14.80 19.21
N LYS A 184 -10.85 -15.79 20.11
CA LYS A 184 -10.79 -15.54 21.56
C LYS A 184 -9.42 -15.01 21.99
N SER A 185 -8.33 -15.57 21.45
CA SER A 185 -6.96 -15.15 21.74
C SER A 185 -6.70 -13.73 21.22
N LEU A 186 -7.18 -13.42 20.00
CA LEU A 186 -7.11 -12.07 19.44
C LEU A 186 -7.84 -11.06 20.34
N LEU A 187 -9.08 -11.36 20.76
CA LEU A 187 -9.82 -10.49 21.68
C LEU A 187 -9.10 -10.32 23.01
N ARG A 188 -8.60 -11.42 23.63
CA ARG A 188 -7.82 -11.35 24.88
C ARG A 188 -6.63 -10.42 24.74
N ARG A 189 -5.90 -10.50 23.61
CA ARG A 189 -4.73 -9.65 23.33
C ARG A 189 -5.09 -8.18 23.15
N ILE A 190 -6.22 -7.88 22.49
CA ILE A 190 -6.73 -6.50 22.37
C ILE A 190 -7.14 -5.96 23.75
N TYR A 191 -7.88 -6.75 24.53
CA TYR A 191 -8.35 -6.32 25.84
C TYR A 191 -7.22 -6.18 26.87
N SER A 192 -6.12 -6.94 26.72
CA SER A 192 -4.93 -6.83 27.57
C SER A 192 -4.10 -5.56 27.35
N VAL A 193 -4.40 -4.75 26.32
CA VAL A 193 -3.75 -3.44 26.16
C VAL A 193 -4.05 -2.58 27.39
N PRO A 194 -3.02 -1.97 28.04
CA PRO A 194 -3.21 -1.15 29.24
C PRO A 194 -4.18 0.02 29.02
N GLN A 195 -4.97 0.33 30.06
CA GLN A 195 -5.98 1.40 30.00
C GLN A 195 -5.39 2.75 29.61
N VAL A 196 -4.22 3.10 30.15
CA VAL A 196 -3.50 4.34 29.82
C VAL A 196 -3.22 4.47 28.32
N MET A 197 -2.94 3.36 27.64
CA MET A 197 -2.73 3.36 26.18
C MET A 197 -4.05 3.51 25.42
N LYS A 198 -5.12 2.85 25.89
CA LYS A 198 -6.47 3.02 25.30
C LYS A 198 -6.95 4.46 25.38
N ASP A 199 -6.72 5.11 26.52
CA ASP A 199 -7.09 6.51 26.75
C ASP A 199 -6.27 7.45 25.87
N ARG A 200 -4.94 7.25 25.83
CA ARG A 200 -4.03 8.01 24.95
C ARG A 200 -4.42 7.90 23.48
N GLU A 201 -4.80 6.71 23.05
CA GLU A 201 -5.14 6.41 21.64
C GLU A 201 -6.63 6.69 21.32
N GLY A 202 -7.45 6.95 22.34
CA GLY A 202 -8.83 7.40 22.21
C GLY A 202 -9.86 6.32 21.89
N TRP A 203 -9.58 5.05 22.14
CA TRP A 203 -10.48 3.93 21.78
C TRP A 203 -11.06 3.17 22.99
N THR A 204 -11.05 3.76 24.18
CA THR A 204 -11.64 3.16 25.39
C THR A 204 -13.09 2.69 25.21
N ASP A 205 -13.89 3.47 24.47
CA ASP A 205 -15.31 3.16 24.21
C ASP A 205 -15.55 2.34 22.93
N CYS A 206 -14.48 1.87 22.27
CA CYS A 206 -14.60 1.07 21.05
C CYS A 206 -15.17 -0.32 21.37
N VAL A 207 -16.24 -0.68 20.67
CA VAL A 207 -16.91 -1.98 20.84
C VAL A 207 -16.32 -3.01 19.87
N PHE A 208 -16.04 -4.22 20.38
CA PHE A 208 -15.53 -5.33 19.58
C PHE A 208 -16.59 -6.43 19.46
N GLY A 209 -16.94 -6.80 18.23
CA GLY A 209 -17.85 -7.90 17.92
C GLY A 209 -17.16 -9.05 17.20
N VAL A 210 -17.57 -10.29 17.47
CA VAL A 210 -17.15 -11.46 16.70
C VAL A 210 -18.36 -12.08 16.03
N LEU A 211 -18.29 -12.28 14.72
CA LEU A 211 -19.31 -12.94 13.93
C LEU A 211 -18.76 -14.23 13.33
N THR A 212 -19.51 -15.31 13.44
CA THR A 212 -19.17 -16.61 12.82
C THR A 212 -20.42 -17.25 12.21
N PRO A 213 -20.28 -18.11 11.18
CA PRO A 213 -21.42 -18.76 10.52
C PRO A 213 -22.36 -19.56 11.43
N GLY A 214 -21.90 -19.97 12.62
CA GLY A 214 -22.73 -20.68 13.60
C GLY A 214 -23.80 -19.81 14.28
N TYR A 215 -23.79 -18.49 14.05
CA TYR A 215 -24.79 -17.57 14.59
C TYR A 215 -26.04 -17.51 13.69
N GLY A 216 -27.23 -17.61 14.27
CA GLY A 216 -28.48 -17.77 13.52
C GLY A 216 -28.81 -16.66 12.51
N GLU A 217 -28.35 -15.43 12.76
CA GLU A 217 -28.54 -14.29 11.84
C GLU A 217 -27.27 -13.92 11.06
N TYR A 218 -26.37 -14.88 10.84
CA TYR A 218 -25.06 -14.64 10.22
C TYR A 218 -25.14 -13.84 8.92
N ASP A 219 -25.96 -14.26 7.95
CA ASP A 219 -26.02 -13.60 6.64
C ASP A 219 -26.53 -12.15 6.72
N ARG A 220 -27.48 -11.89 7.64
CA ARG A 220 -28.01 -10.54 7.89
C ARG A 220 -26.92 -9.65 8.47
N LEU A 221 -26.24 -10.13 9.52
CA LEU A 221 -25.18 -9.39 10.20
C LEU A 221 -23.92 -9.22 9.35
N LEU A 222 -23.55 -10.23 8.56
CA LEU A 222 -22.44 -10.14 7.60
C LEU A 222 -22.69 -9.00 6.61
N ARG A 223 -23.87 -8.98 5.97
CA ARG A 223 -24.27 -7.93 5.05
C ARG A 223 -24.23 -6.56 5.71
N GLU A 224 -24.75 -6.45 6.93
CA GLU A 224 -24.77 -5.21 7.71
C GLU A 224 -23.35 -4.70 8.04
N GLN A 225 -22.51 -5.56 8.63
CA GLN A 225 -21.14 -5.23 9.05
C GLN A 225 -20.23 -4.89 7.87
N VAL A 226 -20.40 -5.56 6.72
CA VAL A 226 -19.65 -5.25 5.48
C VAL A 226 -20.12 -3.92 4.90
N ARG A 227 -21.43 -3.64 4.87
CA ARG A 227 -21.94 -2.36 4.34
C ARG A 227 -21.62 -1.17 5.25
N GLN A 228 -21.63 -1.34 6.56
CA GLN A 228 -21.35 -0.26 7.52
C GLN A 228 -19.87 0.08 7.62
N ALA A 229 -18.96 -0.84 7.27
CA ALA A 229 -17.53 -0.62 7.35
C ALA A 229 -17.05 0.63 6.59
N ASP A 230 -16.14 1.39 7.19
CA ASP A 230 -15.31 2.40 6.50
C ASP A 230 -14.05 1.76 5.93
N VAL A 231 -13.50 0.79 6.65
CA VAL A 231 -12.35 -0.03 6.26
C VAL A 231 -12.71 -1.49 6.43
N ILE A 232 -12.46 -2.29 5.40
CA ILE A 232 -12.57 -3.75 5.41
C ILE A 232 -11.18 -4.32 5.23
N VAL A 233 -10.74 -5.18 6.14
CA VAL A 233 -9.45 -5.86 6.05
C VAL A 233 -9.67 -7.36 5.93
N CYS A 234 -9.13 -7.97 4.90
CA CYS A 234 -9.19 -9.40 4.65
C CYS A 234 -7.81 -10.03 4.95
N CYS A 235 -7.77 -10.91 5.94
CA CYS A 235 -6.55 -11.53 6.49
C CYS A 235 -6.69 -13.06 6.58
N THR A 236 -7.26 -13.67 5.55
CA THR A 236 -7.58 -15.10 5.49
C THR A 236 -6.90 -15.79 4.30
N PRO A 237 -6.38 -17.01 4.46
CA PRO A 237 -5.90 -17.83 3.33
C PRO A 237 -7.10 -18.49 2.62
N SER A 238 -8.15 -17.73 2.32
CA SER A 238 -9.37 -18.26 1.71
C SER A 238 -9.15 -18.61 0.25
N THR A 239 -9.82 -19.66 -0.24
CA THR A 239 -9.83 -20.08 -1.65
C THR A 239 -11.17 -19.74 -2.34
N ALA A 240 -12.06 -19.07 -1.62
CA ALA A 240 -13.35 -18.60 -2.10
C ALA A 240 -13.63 -17.20 -1.52
N PRO A 241 -14.40 -16.35 -2.23
CA PRO A 241 -14.74 -15.01 -1.75
C PRO A 241 -15.36 -15.02 -0.34
N LEU A 242 -15.02 -14.02 0.46
CA LEU A 242 -15.40 -13.95 1.88
C LEU A 242 -16.85 -13.54 2.12
N PHE A 243 -17.48 -12.93 1.12
CA PHE A 243 -18.85 -12.45 1.17
C PHE A 243 -19.43 -12.38 -0.24
N ASP A 244 -20.76 -12.36 -0.37
CA ASP A 244 -21.42 -12.25 -1.67
C ASP A 244 -21.23 -10.85 -2.30
N ALA A 245 -20.90 -10.80 -3.59
CA ALA A 245 -20.61 -9.55 -4.29
C ALA A 245 -21.74 -8.52 -4.20
N SER A 246 -23.00 -8.96 -4.21
CA SER A 246 -24.17 -8.08 -4.19
C SER A 246 -24.22 -7.18 -2.95
N ILE A 247 -23.56 -7.57 -1.86
CA ILE A 247 -23.47 -6.77 -0.64
C ILE A 247 -22.85 -5.40 -0.92
N LEU A 248 -21.82 -5.35 -1.79
CA LEU A 248 -21.09 -4.13 -2.15
C LEU A 248 -21.43 -3.60 -3.55
N THR A 249 -21.87 -4.44 -4.49
CA THR A 249 -22.19 -4.02 -5.87
C THR A 249 -23.62 -3.52 -6.05
N SER A 250 -24.53 -3.83 -5.11
CA SER A 250 -25.89 -3.28 -5.08
C SER A 250 -25.93 -1.76 -4.93
N HIS A 251 -27.05 -1.13 -5.29
CA HIS A 251 -27.24 0.33 -5.16
C HIS A 251 -26.89 0.84 -3.76
N GLU A 252 -27.38 0.17 -2.73
CA GLU A 252 -27.11 0.50 -1.33
C GLU A 252 -25.63 0.29 -0.96
N GLY A 253 -25.05 -0.84 -1.38
CA GLY A 253 -23.64 -1.15 -1.17
C GLY A 253 -22.72 -0.05 -1.72
N ARG A 254 -23.05 0.46 -2.90
CA ARG A 254 -22.28 1.50 -3.61
C ARG A 254 -22.45 2.92 -3.07
N ARG A 255 -23.27 3.18 -2.06
CA ARG A 255 -23.49 4.56 -1.52
C ARG A 255 -22.32 5.08 -0.70
N LYS A 256 -21.57 4.19 -0.04
CA LYS A 256 -20.48 4.54 0.87
C LYS A 256 -19.15 4.14 0.24
N GLY A 257 -18.20 5.07 0.21
CA GLY A 257 -16.83 4.75 -0.19
C GLY A 257 -16.08 4.12 0.97
N ARG A 258 -15.32 3.07 0.68
CA ARG A 258 -14.62 2.26 1.67
C ARG A 258 -13.21 2.00 1.22
N LEU A 259 -12.33 1.70 2.17
CA LEU A 259 -11.04 1.10 1.88
C LEU A 259 -11.13 -0.41 2.09
N LEU A 260 -10.91 -1.20 1.05
CA LEU A 260 -10.79 -2.65 1.12
C LEU A 260 -9.32 -3.02 1.05
N VAL A 261 -8.83 -3.74 2.05
CA VAL A 261 -7.44 -4.18 2.18
C VAL A 261 -7.43 -5.71 2.11
N ALA A 262 -6.95 -6.27 1.00
CA ALA A 262 -6.90 -7.72 0.78
C ALA A 262 -5.46 -8.23 0.88
N VAL A 263 -5.17 -8.98 1.95
CA VAL A 263 -3.81 -9.35 2.37
C VAL A 263 -3.63 -10.87 2.46
N GLY A 264 -4.69 -11.59 2.81
CA GLY A 264 -4.63 -13.03 3.07
C GLY A 264 -4.48 -13.89 1.82
N SER A 265 -4.94 -13.42 0.65
CA SER A 265 -4.78 -14.11 -0.64
C SER A 265 -3.44 -13.78 -1.32
N TYR A 266 -2.44 -14.66 -1.24
CA TYR A 266 -1.10 -14.43 -1.82
C TYR A 266 -0.64 -15.56 -2.76
N THR A 267 -1.58 -16.42 -3.20
CA THR A 267 -1.29 -17.43 -4.22
C THR A 267 -2.37 -17.41 -5.31
N PRO A 268 -2.08 -17.92 -6.52
CA PRO A 268 -3.05 -17.99 -7.61
C PRO A 268 -4.33 -18.76 -7.30
N SER A 269 -4.36 -19.59 -6.26
CA SER A 269 -5.55 -20.36 -5.84
C SER A 269 -6.36 -19.70 -4.71
N MET A 270 -5.87 -18.62 -4.11
CA MET A 270 -6.54 -17.92 -3.00
C MET A 270 -7.43 -16.77 -3.48
N ARG A 271 -8.58 -16.60 -2.85
CA ARG A 271 -9.58 -15.56 -3.12
C ARG A 271 -10.13 -15.03 -1.81
N GLU A 272 -10.07 -13.72 -1.60
CA GLU A 272 -10.74 -13.03 -0.51
C GLU A 272 -11.87 -12.14 -1.01
N LEU A 273 -11.64 -11.45 -2.12
CA LEU A 273 -12.61 -10.54 -2.73
C LEU A 273 -13.37 -11.22 -3.90
N PRO A 274 -14.69 -10.95 -4.04
CA PRO A 274 -15.42 -11.31 -5.25
C PRO A 274 -14.90 -10.56 -6.48
N VAL A 275 -14.85 -11.24 -7.63
CA VAL A 275 -14.38 -10.68 -8.91
C VAL A 275 -15.22 -9.47 -9.35
N GLU A 276 -16.52 -9.47 -9.06
CA GLU A 276 -17.43 -8.39 -9.44
C GLU A 276 -17.11 -7.08 -8.69
N VAL A 277 -16.60 -7.18 -7.45
CA VAL A 277 -16.13 -6.01 -6.68
C VAL A 277 -14.87 -5.42 -7.32
N ILE A 278 -13.98 -6.28 -7.83
CA ILE A 278 -12.76 -5.89 -8.55
C ILE A 278 -13.12 -5.21 -9.88
N HIS A 279 -14.02 -5.82 -10.67
CA HIS A 279 -14.52 -5.26 -11.93
C HIS A 279 -15.18 -3.89 -11.74
N GLN A 280 -15.91 -3.70 -10.64
CA GLN A 280 -16.50 -2.40 -10.31
C GLN A 280 -15.43 -1.34 -10.05
N ALA A 281 -14.37 -1.67 -9.30
CA ALA A 281 -13.32 -0.72 -8.93
C ALA A 281 -12.47 -0.27 -10.13
N ILE A 282 -12.26 -1.16 -11.12
CA ILE A 282 -11.48 -0.88 -12.34
C ILE A 282 -12.31 -0.32 -13.49
N LYS A 283 -13.63 -0.18 -13.32
CA LYS A 283 -14.49 0.40 -14.35
C LYS A 283 -14.21 1.90 -14.46
N HIS A 284 -13.58 2.32 -15.56
CA HIS A 284 -13.41 3.74 -15.84
C HIS A 284 -14.78 4.41 -15.97
N SER A 285 -14.91 5.61 -15.38
CA SER A 285 -16.14 6.42 -15.46
C SER A 285 -16.46 6.95 -16.87
N SER A 286 -15.80 6.45 -17.92
CA SER A 286 -16.03 6.79 -19.33
C SER A 286 -17.35 6.24 -19.90
N SER A 287 -18.16 5.53 -19.11
CA SER A 287 -19.55 5.17 -19.45
C SER A 287 -20.56 6.19 -18.91
N HIS A 288 -20.29 7.49 -19.09
CA HIS A 288 -21.37 8.41 -19.41
C HIS A 288 -21.71 8.23 -20.89
N GLU A 289 -22.23 7.05 -21.25
CA GLU A 289 -23.09 6.94 -22.42
C GLU A 289 -24.20 7.97 -22.24
N GLY A 290 -24.39 8.80 -23.26
CA GLY A 290 -25.39 9.86 -23.25
C GLY A 290 -26.77 9.28 -22.99
N GLY A 291 -27.42 9.72 -21.92
CA GLY A 291 -28.80 9.36 -21.62
C GLY A 291 -29.06 9.25 -20.12
N HIS A 292 -29.77 10.24 -19.59
CA HIS A 292 -30.38 10.25 -18.26
C HIS A 292 -29.43 10.47 -17.06
N ARG A 293 -29.44 11.73 -16.57
CA ARG A 293 -28.90 12.12 -15.26
C ARG A 293 -29.69 11.42 -14.14
N HIS A 294 -29.35 10.18 -13.82
CA HIS A 294 -29.78 9.57 -12.56
C HIS A 294 -28.92 10.13 -11.42
N PHE A 295 -29.52 11.00 -10.61
CA PHE A 295 -28.98 11.57 -9.36
C PHE A 295 -28.89 10.50 -8.26
N HIS A 296 -28.11 9.44 -8.47
CA HIS A 296 -27.79 8.49 -7.42
C HIS A 296 -26.35 8.72 -6.95
N LYS A 297 -26.20 9.20 -5.72
CA LYS A 297 -24.93 9.49 -5.05
C LYS A 297 -24.20 8.18 -4.74
N HIS A 298 -23.47 7.66 -5.72
CA HIS A 298 -22.54 6.55 -5.53
C HIS A 298 -21.19 7.06 -5.05
N ALA A 299 -20.47 6.22 -4.30
CA ALA A 299 -19.08 6.49 -3.97
C ALA A 299 -18.24 6.56 -5.26
N GLN A 300 -17.24 7.44 -5.25
CA GLN A 300 -16.31 7.57 -6.36
C GLN A 300 -15.44 6.31 -6.45
N GLU A 301 -15.34 5.73 -7.64
CA GLU A 301 -14.37 4.69 -7.98
C GLU A 301 -13.12 5.33 -8.61
N GLY A 302 -11.95 4.73 -8.40
CA GLY A 302 -10.68 5.25 -8.92
C GLY A 302 -10.36 4.81 -10.34
N GLY A 303 -10.99 3.72 -10.79
CA GLY A 303 -10.65 3.06 -12.06
C GLY A 303 -9.36 2.24 -11.99
N VAL A 304 -8.77 2.07 -10.79
CA VAL A 304 -7.53 1.33 -10.54
C VAL A 304 -7.57 0.62 -9.19
N ILE A 305 -6.70 -0.37 -9.02
CA ILE A 305 -6.44 -1.06 -7.76
C ILE A 305 -5.02 -0.75 -7.29
N ILE A 306 -4.88 -0.43 -6.01
CA ILE A 306 -3.59 -0.15 -5.41
C ILE A 306 -2.91 -1.47 -5.06
N VAL A 307 -1.62 -1.62 -5.38
CA VAL A 307 -0.83 -2.81 -5.08
C VAL A 307 0.50 -2.46 -4.42
N ASP A 308 1.13 -3.40 -3.74
CA ASP A 308 2.51 -3.25 -3.26
C ASP A 308 3.55 -3.37 -4.38
N THR A 309 3.31 -4.25 -5.34
CA THR A 309 4.12 -4.44 -6.55
C THR A 309 3.23 -4.85 -7.72
N LEU A 310 3.45 -4.29 -8.91
CA LEU A 310 2.69 -4.64 -10.12
C LEU A 310 2.86 -6.12 -10.48
N ASP A 311 4.11 -6.55 -10.64
CA ASP A 311 4.45 -7.90 -11.11
C ASP A 311 4.00 -8.98 -10.12
N GLY A 312 4.22 -8.74 -8.83
CA GLY A 312 3.79 -9.68 -7.78
C GLY A 312 2.28 -9.82 -7.75
N ALA A 313 1.53 -8.72 -7.84
CA ALA A 313 0.08 -8.77 -7.82
C ALA A 313 -0.48 -9.54 -9.03
N LEU A 314 0.04 -9.30 -10.24
CA LEU A 314 -0.40 -10.00 -11.46
C LEU A 314 -0.06 -11.49 -11.47
N LYS A 315 0.98 -11.92 -10.75
CA LYS A 315 1.42 -13.32 -10.68
C LYS A 315 0.82 -14.09 -9.49
N GLU A 316 0.61 -13.43 -8.36
CA GLU A 316 0.29 -14.09 -7.08
C GLU A 316 -1.14 -13.82 -6.61
N ALA A 317 -1.76 -12.68 -6.95
CA ALA A 317 -3.10 -12.33 -6.46
C ALA A 317 -4.19 -12.99 -7.30
N GLY A 318 -4.57 -14.21 -6.93
CA GLY A 318 -5.51 -15.00 -7.73
C GLY A 318 -6.87 -14.33 -8.01
N GLU A 319 -7.37 -13.48 -7.12
CA GLU A 319 -8.59 -12.70 -7.36
C GLU A 319 -8.44 -11.64 -8.45
N LEU A 320 -7.25 -11.04 -8.62
CA LEU A 320 -6.95 -10.14 -9.73
C LEU A 320 -6.75 -10.91 -11.04
N ILE A 321 -6.12 -12.08 -10.96
CA ILE A 321 -5.90 -12.97 -12.10
C ILE A 321 -7.25 -13.43 -12.68
N ASP A 322 -8.16 -13.93 -11.84
CA ASP A 322 -9.50 -14.36 -12.28
C ASP A 322 -10.33 -13.21 -12.84
N ALA A 323 -10.15 -12.01 -12.29
CA ALA A 323 -10.81 -10.82 -12.78
C ALA A 323 -10.23 -10.31 -14.11
N GLY A 324 -9.10 -10.83 -14.58
CA GLY A 324 -8.44 -10.40 -15.81
C GLY A 324 -7.91 -8.96 -15.73
N VAL A 325 -7.42 -8.54 -14.56
CA VAL A 325 -6.91 -7.19 -14.34
C VAL A 325 -5.60 -6.98 -15.10
N ASP A 326 -5.51 -5.89 -15.85
CA ASP A 326 -4.31 -5.50 -16.60
C ASP A 326 -3.41 -4.55 -15.79
N ALA A 327 -2.11 -4.50 -16.09
CA ALA A 327 -1.15 -3.61 -15.44
C ALA A 327 -1.59 -2.13 -15.46
N ARG A 328 -2.26 -1.66 -16.52
CA ARG A 328 -2.77 -0.28 -16.61
C ARG A 328 -3.88 0.05 -15.61
N GLN A 329 -4.50 -0.97 -15.02
CA GLN A 329 -5.55 -0.86 -14.01
C GLN A 329 -5.00 -1.03 -12.59
N LEU A 330 -3.68 -1.12 -12.46
CA LEU A 330 -2.97 -1.18 -11.20
C LEU A 330 -2.16 0.10 -10.99
N VAL A 331 -1.96 0.45 -9.72
CA VAL A 331 -1.04 1.52 -9.32
C VAL A 331 -0.29 1.07 -8.07
N GLU A 332 1.01 1.29 -8.03
CA GLU A 332 1.79 0.94 -6.86
C GLU A 332 1.53 1.94 -5.71
N LEU A 333 1.51 1.41 -4.49
CA LEU A 333 1.31 2.20 -3.28
C LEU A 333 2.34 3.34 -3.18
N GLY A 334 3.59 3.09 -3.59
CA GLY A 334 4.69 4.05 -3.59
C GLY A 334 4.43 5.33 -4.40
N GLU A 335 3.66 5.23 -5.49
CA GLU A 335 3.26 6.41 -6.29
C GLU A 335 2.29 7.32 -5.52
N LEU A 336 1.47 6.75 -4.65
CA LEU A 336 0.36 7.46 -4.00
C LEU A 336 0.72 8.03 -2.62
N VAL A 337 1.65 7.41 -1.91
CA VAL A 337 1.95 7.78 -0.52
C VAL A 337 2.56 9.17 -0.37
N MET A 338 3.23 9.70 -1.41
CA MET A 338 3.91 11.00 -1.40
C MET A 338 3.09 12.20 -1.88
N LEU A 339 1.81 12.01 -2.25
CA LEU A 339 0.91 13.02 -2.81
C LEU A 339 0.57 14.24 -1.90
N HIS A 340 1.36 14.52 -0.86
CA HIS A 340 1.20 15.69 0.00
C HIS A 340 2.46 16.54 0.18
N ARG A 341 3.65 16.13 -0.31
CA ARG A 341 4.83 17.02 -0.23
C ARG A 341 4.63 18.31 -1.03
N ILE A 342 3.91 18.27 -2.15
CA ILE A 342 3.78 19.41 -3.06
C ILE A 342 2.96 20.56 -2.46
N LYS A 343 1.87 20.29 -1.71
CA LYS A 343 1.07 21.37 -1.11
C LYS A 343 1.77 22.09 0.04
N GLN A 344 2.53 21.37 0.87
CA GLN A 344 3.27 21.99 1.98
C GLN A 344 4.52 22.73 1.50
N SER A 345 5.29 22.18 0.56
CA SER A 345 6.46 22.87 0.02
C SER A 345 6.09 24.11 -0.80
N GLU A 346 4.97 24.10 -1.53
CA GLU A 346 4.48 25.27 -2.26
C GLU A 346 3.89 26.35 -1.33
N GLN A 347 3.28 25.95 -0.20
CA GLN A 347 2.81 26.90 0.83
C GLN A 347 3.97 27.50 1.63
N GLU A 348 4.96 26.70 2.03
CA GLU A 348 6.17 27.19 2.71
C GLU A 348 7.00 28.11 1.80
N GLN A 349 7.11 27.80 0.50
CA GLN A 349 7.77 28.70 -0.46
C GLN A 349 6.97 29.98 -0.75
N GLN A 350 5.63 29.95 -0.66
CA GLN A 350 4.79 31.15 -0.78
C GLN A 350 4.83 32.03 0.46
N GLU A 351 4.95 31.45 1.66
CA GLU A 351 5.11 32.21 2.90
C GLU A 351 6.51 32.86 2.98
N ILE A 352 7.58 32.12 2.63
CA ILE A 352 8.97 32.65 2.61
C ILE A 352 9.15 33.77 1.57
N SER A 353 8.44 33.71 0.43
CA SER A 353 8.50 34.75 -0.60
C SER A 353 7.66 36.00 -0.27
N SER A 354 6.83 35.96 0.78
CA SER A 354 6.01 37.10 1.20
C SER A 354 6.63 37.96 2.31
N GLU A 355 7.64 37.46 3.03
CA GLU A 355 8.24 38.14 4.19
C GLU A 355 9.64 38.76 3.98
N THR A 356 10.25 38.65 2.78
CA THR A 356 11.61 39.17 2.57
C THR A 356 11.68 40.21 1.45
N VAL A 357 11.26 41.45 1.74
CA VAL A 357 11.68 42.65 0.99
C VAL A 357 12.13 43.72 1.98
N THR A 358 13.37 43.61 2.45
CA THR A 358 14.27 44.75 2.75
C THR A 358 15.71 44.24 2.93
N ASP A 359 16.59 44.66 2.00
CA ASP A 359 18.05 44.79 2.06
C ASP A 359 18.88 43.96 3.05
N THR A 360 19.71 43.03 2.56
CA THR A 360 21.15 43.26 2.34
C THR A 360 21.83 42.02 1.74
N VAL A 361 22.80 42.27 0.86
CA VAL A 361 23.60 41.29 0.11
C VAL A 361 24.63 40.63 1.01
N THR A 362 24.69 39.30 1.05
CA THR A 362 25.94 38.50 1.00
C THR A 362 25.68 36.99 0.86
N ASP A 363 26.35 36.41 -0.14
CA ASP A 363 26.78 35.02 -0.34
C ASP A 363 25.84 33.84 -0.03
N THR A 364 25.41 33.15 -1.10
CA THR A 364 25.18 31.69 -1.07
C THR A 364 25.20 31.12 -2.49
N ALA A 365 26.39 30.96 -3.06
CA ALA A 365 26.62 30.14 -4.25
C ALA A 365 26.73 28.66 -3.83
N SER A 366 25.61 27.94 -3.67
CA SER A 366 25.62 26.47 -3.49
C SER A 366 24.33 25.75 -3.90
N SER A 367 23.32 26.43 -4.45
CA SER A 367 22.03 25.79 -4.77
C SER A 367 21.63 25.82 -6.25
N GLU A 368 22.32 26.58 -7.11
CA GLU A 368 21.96 26.67 -8.54
C GLU A 368 22.47 25.50 -9.40
N LEU A 369 23.47 24.72 -8.94
CA LEU A 369 24.08 23.65 -9.75
C LEU A 369 23.25 22.35 -9.84
N LEU A 370 22.09 22.26 -9.19
CA LEU A 370 21.21 21.08 -9.26
C LEU A 370 20.10 21.17 -10.32
N LEU A 371 19.83 22.37 -10.88
CA LEU A 371 18.71 22.59 -11.80
C LEU A 371 19.12 22.67 -13.29
N GLU A 372 20.39 22.89 -13.62
CA GLU A 372 20.85 22.97 -15.02
C GLU A 372 21.18 21.63 -15.69
N LYS A 373 21.07 20.49 -14.99
CA LYS A 373 21.33 19.15 -15.58
C LYS A 373 20.09 18.42 -16.09
N LEU A 374 18.92 19.05 -16.12
CA LEU A 374 17.66 18.41 -16.53
C LEU A 374 17.19 18.73 -17.96
N ASP A 375 17.91 19.57 -18.71
CA ASP A 375 17.56 19.90 -20.10
C ASP A 375 18.70 19.58 -21.08
N ILE A 376 18.90 18.29 -21.40
CA ILE A 376 19.61 17.87 -22.62
C ILE A 376 18.82 16.74 -23.29
N ASN A 377 18.07 17.13 -24.33
CA ASN A 377 17.61 16.38 -25.52
C ASN A 377 17.51 14.85 -25.44
N LEU A 378 16.28 14.36 -25.23
CA LEU A 378 15.83 13.04 -25.67
C LEU A 378 15.29 13.13 -27.11
N THR A 379 16.16 12.88 -28.08
CA THR A 379 15.74 12.28 -29.36
C THR A 379 16.07 10.80 -29.28
N GLY A 380 15.11 10.01 -28.79
CA GLY A 380 15.20 8.56 -28.70
C GLY A 380 13.80 8.00 -28.49
N GLU A 381 13.31 7.24 -29.47
CA GLU A 381 12.00 6.62 -29.45
C GLU A 381 11.87 5.64 -28.27
N GLY A 382 10.94 5.92 -27.37
CA GLY A 382 10.62 5.09 -26.22
C GLY A 382 9.51 5.75 -25.41
N SER A 383 8.25 5.45 -25.74
CA SER A 383 7.09 6.01 -25.06
C SER A 383 6.91 5.38 -23.66
N SER A 384 7.38 6.06 -22.61
CA SER A 384 6.98 5.78 -21.23
C SER A 384 6.09 6.91 -20.71
N SER A 385 4.78 6.78 -20.93
CA SER A 385 3.80 7.65 -20.28
C SER A 385 3.74 7.33 -18.79
N SER A 386 3.85 8.33 -17.92
CA SER A 386 3.73 8.16 -16.46
C SER A 386 2.45 7.42 -16.07
N SER A 387 2.56 6.38 -15.23
CA SER A 387 1.48 5.49 -14.78
C SER A 387 0.29 6.21 -14.14
N MET A 388 0.47 7.41 -13.57
CA MET A 388 -0.63 8.24 -13.05
C MET A 388 -1.68 8.67 -14.09
N SER A 389 -1.44 8.46 -15.39
CA SER A 389 -2.41 8.76 -16.45
C SER A 389 -3.63 7.83 -16.47
N SER A 390 -3.55 6.66 -15.82
CA SER A 390 -4.65 5.69 -15.69
C SER A 390 -5.75 6.16 -14.73
N VAL A 391 -5.39 6.93 -13.70
CA VAL A 391 -6.31 7.45 -12.70
C VAL A 391 -7.04 8.69 -13.25
N PHE A 392 -8.33 8.53 -13.57
CA PHE A 392 -9.22 9.52 -14.19
C PHE A 392 -8.90 9.90 -15.66
N GLY A 393 -8.54 8.90 -16.48
CA GLY A 393 -8.15 9.01 -17.90
C GLY A 393 -8.78 10.15 -18.73
N PHE A 394 -7.91 10.97 -19.31
CA PHE A 394 -8.19 11.81 -20.49
C PHE A 394 -7.04 11.62 -21.48
N SER A 395 -7.29 10.93 -22.59
CA SER A 395 -6.37 10.90 -23.74
C SER A 395 -6.50 12.22 -24.51
N SER A 396 -5.37 12.84 -24.84
CA SER A 396 -5.34 13.94 -25.80
C SER A 396 -5.60 13.38 -27.19
N SER A 397 -6.78 13.63 -27.75
CA SER A 397 -7.06 13.33 -29.14
C SER A 397 -6.29 14.26 -30.07
N SER A 398 -5.27 13.75 -30.75
CA SER A 398 -4.70 14.39 -31.94
C SER A 398 -4.55 13.36 -33.07
N ASN A 399 -5.67 12.92 -33.63
CA ASN A 399 -5.67 12.27 -34.94
C ASN A 399 -5.88 13.35 -36.01
N ARG A 400 -4.81 13.71 -36.72
CA ARG A 400 -4.91 14.28 -38.06
C ARG A 400 -4.12 13.39 -39.03
N THR A 401 -4.89 12.66 -39.83
CA THR A 401 -4.49 11.89 -41.00
C THR A 401 -3.67 12.75 -41.98
N GLN A 402 -2.48 12.28 -42.37
CA GLN A 402 -1.74 12.80 -43.53
C GLN A 402 -1.91 11.86 -44.73
N SER A 403 -2.37 12.41 -45.85
CA SER A 403 -2.30 11.83 -47.19
C SER A 403 -1.00 12.30 -47.88
N PRO A 404 -0.40 11.54 -48.80
CA PRO A 404 0.86 11.94 -49.44
C PRO A 404 0.61 12.90 -50.61
N GLY A 405 1.25 14.07 -50.56
CA GLY A 405 1.19 15.11 -51.59
C GLY A 405 2.57 15.47 -52.13
N ARG A 406 2.67 15.41 -53.45
CA ARG A 406 3.77 15.75 -54.37
C ARG A 406 4.41 17.14 -54.14
N GLU A 407 5.68 17.23 -54.55
CA GLU A 407 6.56 18.40 -54.65
C GLU A 407 5.94 19.71 -55.15
N ARG A 408 6.39 20.85 -54.60
CA ARG A 408 6.72 22.10 -55.35
C ARG A 408 7.46 23.15 -54.50
N ARG A 409 8.20 24.01 -55.22
CA ARG A 409 9.26 24.95 -54.83
C ARG A 409 8.87 26.15 -53.93
N ALA A 410 9.88 26.57 -53.15
CA ALA A 410 10.30 27.90 -52.65
C ALA A 410 9.40 29.15 -52.78
N SER A 411 9.27 29.92 -51.68
CA SER A 411 9.68 31.34 -51.58
C SER A 411 9.48 31.92 -50.16
N SER A 412 10.32 32.90 -49.85
CA SER A 412 10.52 33.63 -48.60
C SER A 412 9.42 34.62 -48.21
N SER A 413 9.17 34.83 -46.91
CA SER A 413 9.13 36.17 -46.28
C SER A 413 8.91 36.10 -44.77
N SER A 414 9.62 36.99 -44.08
CA SER A 414 9.64 37.26 -42.65
C SER A 414 8.42 38.03 -42.15
N SER A 415 7.91 37.69 -40.97
CA SER A 415 7.40 38.70 -40.03
C SER A 415 7.48 38.20 -38.58
N SER A 416 8.02 39.08 -37.74
CA SER A 416 8.33 38.94 -36.33
C SER A 416 7.14 39.36 -35.48
N HIS A 417 6.61 38.47 -34.64
CA HIS A 417 5.72 38.85 -33.53
C HIS A 417 6.03 38.05 -32.25
N GLY A 418 6.63 38.79 -31.30
CA GLY A 418 6.33 38.80 -29.87
C GLY A 418 5.96 37.50 -29.16
N SER A 419 6.95 36.93 -28.48
CA SER A 419 6.83 35.98 -27.38
C SER A 419 5.82 36.44 -26.30
N SER A 420 4.68 35.75 -26.19
CA SER A 420 3.85 35.73 -24.96
C SER A 420 3.08 34.41 -24.75
N THR A 421 3.28 33.40 -25.60
CA THR A 421 2.46 32.19 -25.62
C THR A 421 2.88 31.12 -24.60
N THR A 422 4.10 31.18 -24.08
CA THR A 422 4.68 30.16 -23.19
C THR A 422 4.13 30.19 -21.75
N THR A 423 3.73 31.36 -21.24
CA THR A 423 3.22 31.50 -19.86
C THR A 423 1.77 31.00 -19.69
N THR A 424 0.98 31.02 -20.77
CA THR A 424 -0.44 30.60 -20.72
C THR A 424 -0.59 29.08 -20.76
N GLU A 425 0.25 28.38 -21.53
CA GLU A 425 0.24 26.91 -21.60
C GLU A 425 0.78 26.26 -20.33
N GLN A 426 1.87 26.79 -19.75
CA GLN A 426 2.38 26.34 -18.47
C GLN A 426 1.34 26.50 -17.36
N LYS A 427 0.73 27.69 -17.19
CA LYS A 427 -0.35 27.90 -16.19
C LYS A 427 -1.54 26.96 -16.39
N LYS A 428 -1.89 26.61 -17.63
CA LYS A 428 -2.98 25.67 -17.95
C LYS A 428 -2.61 24.22 -17.60
N GLN A 429 -1.36 23.81 -17.78
CA GLN A 429 -0.86 22.50 -17.36
C GLN A 429 -0.78 22.37 -15.85
N THR A 430 -0.26 23.37 -15.13
CA THR A 430 -0.19 23.38 -13.65
C THR A 430 -1.58 23.29 -13.02
N LYS A 431 -2.56 24.07 -13.53
CA LYS A 431 -3.95 24.02 -13.07
C LYS A 431 -4.60 22.66 -13.28
N LYS A 432 -4.34 21.99 -14.41
CA LYS A 432 -4.83 20.63 -14.68
C LYS A 432 -4.20 19.60 -13.75
N LYS A 433 -2.90 19.71 -13.46
CA LYS A 433 -2.20 18.83 -12.52
C LYS A 433 -2.77 18.96 -11.10
N ALA A 434 -2.93 20.18 -10.61
CA ALA A 434 -3.52 20.45 -9.30
C ALA A 434 -4.97 19.91 -9.17
N GLN A 435 -5.77 20.02 -10.22
CA GLN A 435 -7.13 19.45 -10.25
C GLN A 435 -7.13 17.92 -10.18
N LYS A 436 -6.19 17.25 -10.86
CA LYS A 436 -6.04 15.79 -10.80
C LYS A 436 -5.62 15.31 -9.41
N GLU A 437 -4.64 15.99 -8.81
CA GLU A 437 -4.19 15.68 -7.45
C GLU A 437 -5.32 15.87 -6.42
N ASP A 438 -6.13 16.92 -6.57
CA ASP A 438 -7.30 17.15 -5.73
C ASP A 438 -8.37 16.05 -5.89
N GLN A 439 -8.63 15.62 -7.13
CA GLN A 439 -9.56 14.51 -7.41
C GLN A 439 -9.06 13.17 -6.82
N LEU A 440 -7.76 12.90 -6.95
CA LEU A 440 -7.11 11.71 -6.41
C LEU A 440 -7.14 11.70 -4.88
N SER A 441 -6.84 12.84 -4.24
CA SER A 441 -6.95 13.00 -2.79
C SER A 441 -8.37 12.72 -2.30
N ARG A 442 -9.39 13.27 -2.97
CA ARG A 442 -10.80 13.03 -2.62
C ARG A 442 -11.20 11.56 -2.76
N TRP A 443 -10.73 10.89 -3.81
CA TRP A 443 -10.97 9.46 -4.00
C TRP A 443 -10.34 8.63 -2.87
N LEU A 444 -9.07 8.89 -2.53
CA LEU A 444 -8.41 8.20 -1.42
C LEU A 444 -9.13 8.45 -0.09
N GLN A 445 -9.61 9.67 0.14
CA GLN A 445 -10.29 10.09 1.37
C GLN A 445 -11.68 9.50 1.55
N ASN A 446 -12.50 9.51 0.49
CA ASN A 446 -13.95 9.28 0.58
C ASN A 446 -14.49 8.29 -0.45
N GLY A 447 -13.71 7.92 -1.46
CA GLY A 447 -14.07 6.96 -2.50
C GLY A 447 -13.98 5.51 -2.04
N ASN A 448 -14.29 4.62 -2.97
CA ASN A 448 -14.07 3.19 -2.84
C ASN A 448 -12.68 2.84 -3.39
N VAL A 449 -11.83 2.30 -2.53
CA VAL A 449 -10.40 2.05 -2.78
C VAL A 449 -10.12 0.59 -2.45
N ILE A 450 -9.48 -0.13 -3.36
CA ILE A 450 -9.00 -1.49 -3.12
C ILE A 450 -7.47 -1.44 -3.05
N TYR A 451 -6.92 -1.99 -1.97
CA TYR A 451 -5.51 -2.27 -1.82
C TYR A 451 -5.30 -3.78 -1.74
N LYS A 452 -4.58 -4.32 -2.72
CA LYS A 452 -4.18 -5.73 -2.77
C LYS A 452 -2.71 -5.85 -2.42
N SER A 453 -2.40 -6.60 -1.37
CA SER A 453 -1.01 -6.92 -1.00
C SER A 453 -0.71 -8.39 -1.22
N VAL A 454 0.47 -8.68 -1.78
CA VAL A 454 1.06 -10.02 -1.91
C VAL A 454 2.41 -10.14 -1.16
N GLY A 455 2.93 -9.00 -0.73
CA GLY A 455 4.15 -8.83 0.05
C GLY A 455 5.38 -8.61 -0.81
N LEU A 456 6.11 -7.53 -0.52
CA LEU A 456 7.35 -7.16 -1.17
C LEU A 456 8.53 -7.28 -0.19
N GLY A 457 9.65 -7.88 -0.61
CA GLY A 457 10.85 -8.07 0.22
C GLY A 457 11.42 -6.76 0.77
N LEU A 458 11.29 -5.67 -0.01
CA LEU A 458 11.66 -4.31 0.39
C LEU A 458 11.01 -3.87 1.71
N MET A 459 9.77 -4.30 1.95
CA MET A 459 9.04 -3.93 3.16
C MET A 459 9.66 -4.61 4.39
N ASP A 460 10.13 -5.85 4.24
CA ASP A 460 10.81 -6.59 5.30
C ASP A 460 12.20 -5.98 5.57
N LEU A 461 12.92 -5.55 4.52
CA LEU A 461 14.21 -4.88 4.62
C LEU A 461 14.12 -3.51 5.31
N SER A 462 13.28 -2.61 4.80
CA SER A 462 13.13 -1.24 5.31
C SER A 462 12.68 -1.20 6.77
N VAL A 463 11.59 -1.89 7.08
CA VAL A 463 11.04 -1.96 8.45
C VAL A 463 11.97 -2.74 9.38
N GLY A 464 12.65 -3.77 8.88
CA GLY A 464 13.62 -4.54 9.66
C GLY A 464 14.85 -3.72 10.06
N LEU A 465 15.41 -2.92 9.16
CA LEU A 465 16.53 -2.02 9.47
C LEU A 465 16.12 -0.95 10.49
N HIS A 466 14.91 -0.40 10.36
CA HIS A 466 14.38 0.54 11.36
C HIS A 466 14.13 -0.15 12.71
N MET A 467 13.63 -1.39 12.71
CA MET A 467 13.43 -2.19 13.92
C MET A 467 14.74 -2.43 14.69
N ILE A 468 15.86 -2.74 14.00
CA ILE A 468 17.17 -2.88 14.66
C ILE A 468 17.58 -1.57 15.36
N ARG A 469 17.42 -0.42 14.68
CA ARG A 469 17.73 0.90 15.25
C ARG A 469 16.86 1.20 16.48
N PHE A 470 15.55 1.02 16.32
CA PHE A 470 14.57 1.22 17.39
C PHE A 470 14.84 0.32 18.60
N ALA A 471 15.12 -0.97 18.39
CA ALA A 471 15.43 -1.88 19.48
C ALA A 471 16.70 -1.47 20.24
N LYS A 472 17.74 -1.02 19.53
CA LYS A 472 18.96 -0.48 20.14
C LYS A 472 18.68 0.77 20.98
N GLU A 473 17.89 1.70 20.47
CA GLU A 473 17.48 2.91 21.20
C GLU A 473 16.70 2.58 22.47
N LYS A 474 15.90 1.50 22.44
CA LYS A 474 15.14 1.01 23.59
C LYS A 474 15.94 0.08 24.51
N GLY A 475 17.19 -0.24 24.18
CA GLY A 475 18.02 -1.20 24.94
C GLY A 475 17.45 -2.62 24.95
N VAL A 476 16.79 -3.05 23.87
CA VAL A 476 16.16 -4.37 23.73
C VAL A 476 16.88 -5.19 22.65
N GLY A 477 17.03 -6.48 22.92
CA GLY A 477 17.67 -7.44 22.02
C GLY A 477 19.03 -7.91 22.52
N SER A 478 19.53 -8.96 21.87
CA SER A 478 20.88 -9.48 22.15
C SER A 478 21.88 -8.91 21.14
N HIS A 479 23.06 -8.51 21.62
CA HIS A 479 24.12 -7.94 20.81
C HIS A 479 25.36 -8.83 20.85
N ILE A 480 25.79 -9.29 19.67
CA ILE A 480 26.95 -10.16 19.50
C ILE A 480 28.07 -9.32 18.88
N GLU A 481 29.14 -9.11 19.64
CA GLU A 481 30.34 -8.41 19.16
C GLU A 481 31.20 -9.33 18.27
N GLY A 482 31.78 -8.77 17.21
CA GLY A 482 32.73 -9.48 16.34
C GLY A 482 32.12 -10.56 15.42
N PHE A 483 30.79 -10.55 15.26
CA PHE A 483 30.07 -11.37 14.26
C PHE A 483 30.30 -10.81 12.85
#